data_AF-A0A4Q3JI83-F1
#
_entry.id   AF-A0A4Q3JI83-F1
#
_cell.length_a   1.000
_cell.length_b   1.000
_cell.length_c   1.000
_cell.angle_alpha   90.00
_cell.angle_beta   90.00
_cell.angle_gamma   90.00
#
_symmetry.space_group_name_H-M   'P 1'
#
loop_
_entity.id
_entity.type
_entity.pdbx_description
1 polymer ?
#
loop_
_entity_poly.entity_id
_entity_poly.type
_entity_poly.pdbx_seq_one_letter_code
_entity_poly.pdbx_strand_id
1 'polypeptide(L)'
;MNKPDPERSPAPEAWLPAQRLVRELLRPVERFLRIEAASGILLLLASLAALGWANSPWAASYAHLWHTPVALQIGGWRASADVHFLVNDVLMVLFFFSVGLEIRREMHEGELADVRRAALPIVAAVGGMAAPALLFWLCNRGLPSQGGWGIPTATDIAFAVGVLALLGKRVPPALRILLLALAIIDDIGAILIIAVFYSSGLSPGGLAVAAVGVAGVLLWQRIGVRNAWAYVVPGFVVWLGCLRGGIHPTLAGVVLGLLTPVRPWLGERGFLQVADQATRAFRDQTERDDHRAEDLLGPLAQVGMARQEAVSAVVRHPDLGERAEDLLGPVVVALGLVAKRARGLVGH
;
A
#
# COMPACT_ATOMS: atom_id res chain seq x y z
N MET A 1 35.56 -18.58 -41.12
CA MET A 1 34.15 -18.86 -40.74
C MET A 1 34.14 -19.19 -39.25
N ASN A 2 33.96 -18.19 -38.38
CA ASN A 2 34.10 -18.36 -36.94
C ASN A 2 32.73 -18.67 -36.32
N LYS A 3 32.62 -19.78 -35.59
CA LYS A 3 31.38 -20.16 -34.88
C LYS A 3 31.10 -19.14 -33.76
N PRO A 4 29.86 -18.68 -33.56
CA PRO A 4 29.54 -17.88 -32.40
C PRO A 4 29.53 -18.75 -31.13
N ASP A 5 30.16 -18.21 -30.09
CA ASP A 5 30.33 -18.78 -28.75
C ASP A 5 28.97 -18.80 -27.99
N PRO A 6 28.52 -19.93 -27.41
CA PRO A 6 27.16 -20.04 -26.84
C PRO A 6 27.00 -19.51 -25.40
N GLU A 7 28.04 -18.92 -24.79
CA GLU A 7 28.03 -18.52 -23.36
C GLU A 7 28.13 -17.00 -23.10
N ARG A 8 27.68 -16.13 -24.02
CA ARG A 8 27.50 -14.70 -23.70
C ARG A 8 26.06 -14.39 -23.33
N SER A 9 25.76 -14.46 -22.03
CA SER A 9 24.64 -13.72 -21.45
C SER A 9 24.73 -12.26 -21.90
N PRO A 10 23.67 -11.66 -22.49
CA PRO A 10 23.73 -10.28 -22.96
C PRO A 10 24.00 -9.34 -21.78
N ALA A 11 24.86 -8.35 -22.02
CA ALA A 11 25.28 -7.38 -21.02
C ALA A 11 24.08 -6.66 -20.36
N PRO A 12 24.20 -6.21 -19.09
CA PRO A 12 23.12 -5.55 -18.33
C PRO A 12 22.52 -4.33 -19.02
N GLU A 13 23.23 -3.73 -19.98
CA GLU A 13 22.83 -2.52 -20.70
C GLU A 13 21.71 -2.74 -21.73
N ALA A 14 21.45 -3.98 -22.16
CA ALA A 14 20.40 -4.28 -23.14
C ALA A 14 18.97 -4.04 -22.61
N TRP A 15 18.81 -3.91 -21.29
CA TRP A 15 17.53 -3.68 -20.62
C TRP A 15 17.22 -2.20 -20.38
N LEU A 16 18.22 -1.32 -20.51
CA LEU A 16 18.10 0.12 -20.32
C LEU A 16 17.16 0.81 -21.32
N PRO A 17 17.10 0.44 -22.62
CA PRO A 17 16.19 1.09 -23.58
C PRO A 17 14.72 0.75 -23.30
N ALA A 18 14.43 -0.50 -22.94
CA ALA A 18 13.08 -0.94 -22.63
C ALA A 18 12.56 -0.29 -21.34
N GLN A 19 13.40 -0.21 -20.30
CA GLN A 19 13.07 0.50 -19.06
C GLN A 19 12.89 2.02 -19.30
N ARG A 20 13.71 2.65 -20.14
CA ARG A 20 13.53 4.07 -20.50
C ARG A 20 12.25 4.32 -21.29
N LEU A 21 11.90 3.44 -22.23
CA LEU A 21 10.69 3.57 -23.04
C LEU A 21 9.43 3.41 -22.16
N VAL A 22 9.41 2.41 -21.30
CA VAL A 22 8.34 2.19 -20.31
C VAL A 22 8.21 3.39 -19.39
N ARG A 23 9.32 3.90 -18.86
CA ARG A 23 9.34 5.08 -17.97
C ARG A 23 8.92 6.38 -18.67
N GLU A 24 9.27 6.57 -19.94
CA GLU A 24 8.83 7.72 -20.75
C GLU A 24 7.34 7.63 -21.12
N LEU A 25 6.82 6.44 -21.37
CA LEU A 25 5.40 6.22 -21.68
C LEU A 25 4.50 6.33 -20.44
N LEU A 26 5.03 5.97 -19.27
CA LEU A 26 4.27 5.94 -18.02
C LEU A 26 4.43 7.22 -17.20
N ARG A 27 5.50 7.99 -17.41
CA ARG A 27 5.68 9.35 -16.83
C ARG A 27 4.46 10.27 -16.93
N PRO A 28 3.74 10.36 -18.07
CA PRO A 28 2.53 11.18 -18.16
C PRO A 28 1.39 10.63 -17.31
N VAL A 29 1.22 9.31 -17.24
CA VAL A 29 0.20 8.63 -16.44
C VAL A 29 0.51 8.79 -14.96
N GLU A 30 1.76 8.61 -14.56
CA GLU A 30 2.22 8.80 -13.21
C GLU A 30 2.12 10.27 -12.77
N ARG A 31 2.53 11.21 -13.63
CA ARG A 31 2.39 12.64 -13.36
C ARG A 31 0.93 13.06 -13.31
N PHE A 32 0.06 12.40 -14.08
CA PHE A 32 -1.38 12.58 -14.00
C PHE A 32 -1.91 12.01 -12.68
N LEU A 33 -1.54 10.79 -12.28
CA LEU A 33 -1.94 10.17 -11.02
C LEU A 33 -1.39 10.87 -9.76
N ARG A 34 -0.25 11.57 -9.86
CA ARG A 34 0.30 12.43 -8.78
C ARG A 34 -0.50 13.71 -8.56
N ILE A 35 -1.39 14.09 -9.47
CA ILE A 35 -2.28 15.22 -9.26
C ILE A 35 -3.49 14.69 -8.47
N GLU A 36 -3.63 15.11 -7.21
CA GLU A 36 -4.78 14.74 -6.34
C GLU A 36 -6.14 14.92 -7.00
N ALA A 37 -6.29 15.89 -7.91
CA ALA A 37 -7.52 16.08 -8.68
C ALA A 37 -7.76 14.98 -9.73
N ALA A 38 -6.71 14.43 -10.33
CA ALA A 38 -6.82 13.42 -11.38
C ALA A 38 -7.24 12.07 -10.85
N SER A 39 -6.75 11.67 -9.67
CA SER A 39 -7.22 10.45 -8.98
C SER A 39 -8.70 10.56 -8.61
N GLY A 40 -9.15 11.72 -8.12
CA GLY A 40 -10.57 12.00 -7.87
C GLY A 40 -11.44 11.95 -9.12
N ILE A 41 -10.99 12.54 -10.23
CA ILE A 41 -11.70 12.48 -11.53
C ILE A 41 -11.76 11.04 -12.04
N LEU A 42 -10.65 10.30 -11.97
CA LEU A 42 -10.59 8.91 -12.40
C LEU A 42 -11.54 8.03 -11.59
N LEU A 43 -11.58 8.22 -10.26
CA LEU A 43 -12.52 7.54 -9.36
C LEU A 43 -13.97 7.84 -9.76
N LEU A 44 -14.30 9.11 -10.00
CA LEU A 44 -15.63 9.52 -10.45
C LEU A 44 -16.01 8.87 -11.79
N LEU A 45 -15.11 8.89 -12.77
CA LEU A 45 -15.33 8.26 -14.08
C LEU A 45 -15.50 6.75 -13.96
N ALA A 46 -14.70 6.09 -13.12
CA ALA A 46 -14.82 4.65 -12.85
C ALA A 46 -16.18 4.32 -12.20
N SER A 47 -16.61 5.11 -11.21
CA SER A 47 -17.91 4.96 -10.56
C SER A 47 -19.07 5.18 -11.53
N LEU A 48 -19.00 6.21 -12.38
CA LEU A 48 -20.01 6.46 -13.42
C LEU A 48 -20.04 5.35 -14.48
N ALA A 49 -18.87 4.84 -14.89
CA ALA A 49 -18.77 3.71 -15.80
C ALA A 49 -19.36 2.43 -15.19
N ALA A 50 -19.05 2.15 -13.92
CA ALA A 50 -19.61 1.01 -13.20
C ALA A 50 -21.13 1.12 -13.04
N LEU A 51 -21.63 2.30 -12.65
CA LEU A 51 -23.07 2.57 -12.54
C LEU A 51 -23.76 2.43 -13.90
N GLY A 52 -23.17 3.00 -14.95
CA GLY A 52 -23.68 2.89 -16.32
C GLY A 52 -23.73 1.43 -16.78
N TRP A 53 -22.66 0.66 -16.57
CA TRP A 53 -22.60 -0.75 -16.93
C TRP A 53 -23.63 -1.59 -16.16
N ALA A 54 -23.72 -1.41 -14.85
CA ALA A 54 -24.66 -2.13 -13.97
C ALA A 54 -26.13 -1.83 -14.27
N ASN A 55 -26.46 -0.67 -14.82
CA ASN A 55 -27.82 -0.27 -15.19
C ASN A 55 -28.12 -0.38 -16.71
N SER A 56 -27.17 -0.91 -17.49
CA SER A 56 -27.31 -1.09 -18.94
C SER A 56 -27.92 -2.44 -19.31
N PRO A 57 -28.29 -2.67 -20.58
CA PRO A 57 -28.65 -4.01 -21.08
C PRO A 57 -27.55 -5.08 -20.86
N TRP A 58 -26.31 -4.67 -20.59
CA TRP A 58 -25.20 -5.57 -20.29
C TRP A 58 -25.01 -5.84 -18.79
N ALA A 59 -25.96 -5.48 -17.93
CA ALA A 59 -25.88 -5.70 -16.48
C ALA A 59 -25.55 -7.16 -16.09
N ALA A 60 -26.04 -8.14 -16.85
CA ALA A 60 -25.73 -9.56 -16.64
C ALA A 60 -24.22 -9.85 -16.79
N SER A 61 -23.54 -9.19 -17.72
CA SER A 61 -22.09 -9.34 -17.90
C SER A 61 -21.30 -8.73 -16.74
N TYR A 62 -21.78 -7.61 -16.17
CA TYR A 62 -21.20 -7.00 -14.98
C TYR A 62 -21.32 -7.92 -13.77
N ALA A 63 -22.52 -8.46 -13.51
CA ALA A 63 -22.74 -9.41 -12.43
C ALA A 63 -21.92 -10.70 -12.61
N HIS A 64 -21.83 -11.22 -13.84
CA HIS A 64 -21.03 -12.41 -14.13
C HIS A 64 -19.53 -12.18 -13.86
N LEU A 65 -18.99 -11.02 -14.23
CA LEU A 65 -17.60 -10.67 -13.94
C LEU A 65 -17.30 -10.77 -12.44
N TRP A 66 -18.12 -10.11 -11.61
CA TRP A 66 -17.90 -10.05 -10.16
C TRP A 66 -18.10 -11.38 -9.46
N HIS A 67 -19.06 -12.18 -9.91
CA HIS A 67 -19.33 -13.52 -9.35
C HIS A 67 -18.55 -14.65 -10.05
N THR A 68 -17.58 -14.32 -10.90
CA THR A 68 -16.72 -15.33 -11.52
C THR A 68 -15.92 -16.05 -10.43
N PRO A 69 -16.05 -17.38 -10.28
CA PRO A 69 -15.34 -18.12 -9.24
C PRO A 69 -13.86 -18.27 -9.60
N VAL A 70 -12.99 -17.83 -8.70
CA VAL A 70 -11.55 -18.02 -8.74
C VAL A 70 -11.19 -19.07 -7.69
N ALA A 71 -10.60 -20.19 -8.11
CA ALA A 71 -10.17 -21.24 -7.20
C ALA A 71 -8.67 -21.46 -7.29
N LEU A 72 -8.01 -21.48 -6.13
CA LEU A 72 -6.63 -21.90 -5.98
C LEU A 72 -6.63 -23.30 -5.36
N GLN A 73 -6.04 -24.25 -6.07
CA GLN A 73 -5.86 -25.61 -5.58
C GLN A 73 -4.38 -25.95 -5.50
N ILE A 74 -3.91 -26.34 -4.32
CA ILE A 74 -2.53 -26.79 -4.08
C ILE A 74 -2.62 -28.17 -3.42
N GLY A 75 -2.36 -29.23 -4.18
CA GLY A 75 -2.58 -30.61 -3.73
C GLY A 75 -4.05 -30.87 -3.35
N GLY A 76 -4.29 -31.34 -2.12
CA GLY A 76 -5.63 -31.57 -1.58
C GLY A 76 -6.33 -30.33 -1.00
N TRP A 77 -5.63 -29.20 -0.88
CA TRP A 77 -6.21 -27.96 -0.37
C TRP A 77 -6.84 -27.17 -1.51
N ARG A 78 -8.10 -26.75 -1.33
CA ARG A 78 -8.85 -25.93 -2.29
C ARG A 78 -9.43 -24.72 -1.56
N ALA A 79 -9.12 -23.53 -2.05
CA ALA A 79 -9.81 -22.30 -1.70
C ALA A 79 -10.49 -21.74 -2.94
N SER A 80 -11.77 -21.38 -2.82
CA SER A 80 -12.52 -20.72 -3.88
C SER A 80 -13.16 -19.46 -3.33
N ALA A 81 -13.00 -18.36 -4.06
CA ALA A 81 -13.66 -17.08 -3.81
C ALA A 81 -14.13 -16.52 -5.14
N ASP A 82 -15.10 -15.61 -5.14
CA ASP A 82 -15.40 -14.87 -6.36
C ASP A 82 -14.41 -13.71 -6.57
N VAL A 83 -14.38 -13.18 -7.79
CA VAL A 83 -13.55 -12.01 -8.12
C VAL A 83 -13.87 -10.84 -7.20
N HIS A 84 -15.14 -10.65 -6.85
CA HIS A 84 -15.58 -9.60 -5.94
C HIS A 84 -14.90 -9.69 -4.57
N PHE A 85 -14.93 -10.84 -3.93
CA PHE A 85 -14.27 -11.07 -2.64
C PHE A 85 -12.77 -10.82 -2.76
N LEU A 86 -12.13 -11.36 -3.80
CA LEU A 86 -10.68 -11.22 -3.97
C LEU A 86 -10.26 -9.76 -4.15
N VAL A 87 -10.94 -9.03 -5.04
CA VAL A 87 -10.64 -7.62 -5.32
C VAL A 87 -10.92 -6.78 -4.09
N ASN A 88 -12.08 -6.96 -3.44
CA ASN A 88 -12.46 -6.21 -2.26
C ASN A 88 -11.46 -6.46 -1.11
N ASP A 89 -11.25 -7.71 -0.72
CA ASP A 89 -10.39 -7.99 0.44
C ASP A 89 -8.93 -7.61 0.20
N VAL A 90 -8.37 -7.91 -0.99
CA VAL A 90 -6.95 -7.61 -1.26
C VAL A 90 -6.73 -6.11 -1.43
N LEU A 91 -7.54 -5.42 -2.24
CA LEU A 91 -7.37 -3.98 -2.44
C LEU A 91 -7.68 -3.21 -1.15
N MET A 92 -8.67 -3.64 -0.37
CA MET A 92 -8.97 -2.96 0.89
C MET A 92 -7.86 -3.18 1.92
N VAL A 93 -7.19 -4.33 1.96
CA VAL A 93 -6.00 -4.51 2.80
C VAL A 93 -4.88 -3.56 2.41
N LEU A 94 -4.64 -3.38 1.11
CA LEU A 94 -3.63 -2.44 0.62
C LEU A 94 -4.00 -0.98 0.93
N PHE A 95 -5.28 -0.62 0.76
CA PHE A 95 -5.81 0.69 1.12
C PHE A 95 -5.63 0.97 2.61
N PHE A 96 -6.10 0.07 3.48
CA PHE A 96 -5.98 0.22 4.93
C PHE A 96 -4.54 0.11 5.44
N PHE A 97 -3.65 -0.56 4.71
CA PHE A 97 -2.22 -0.48 4.95
C PHE A 97 -1.69 0.94 4.70
N SER A 98 -2.04 1.56 3.58
CA SER A 98 -1.69 2.96 3.28
C SER A 98 -2.23 3.91 4.34
N VAL A 99 -3.50 3.74 4.74
CA VAL A 99 -4.10 4.50 5.85
C VAL A 99 -3.33 4.27 7.16
N GLY A 100 -2.96 3.02 7.45
CA GLY A 100 -2.10 2.65 8.58
C GLY A 100 -0.75 3.37 8.61
N LEU A 101 -0.09 3.50 7.46
CA LEU A 101 1.16 4.26 7.33
C LEU A 101 0.95 5.75 7.59
N GLU A 102 -0.14 6.30 7.06
CA GLU A 102 -0.48 7.71 7.20
C GLU A 102 -0.79 8.08 8.66
N ILE A 103 -1.57 7.26 9.36
CA ILE A 103 -1.82 7.41 10.80
C ILE A 103 -0.51 7.39 11.57
N ARG A 104 0.34 6.41 11.24
CA ARG A 104 1.62 6.21 11.91
C ARG A 104 2.56 7.40 11.68
N ARG A 105 2.46 8.09 10.53
CA ARG A 105 3.12 9.37 10.24
C ARG A 105 2.52 10.52 11.06
N GLU A 106 1.20 10.70 11.02
CA GLU A 106 0.48 11.77 11.71
C GLU A 106 0.68 11.72 13.23
N MET A 107 0.72 10.51 13.81
CA MET A 107 1.02 10.30 15.23
C MET A 107 2.45 10.71 15.62
N HIS A 108 3.38 10.77 14.66
CA HIS A 108 4.79 11.10 14.94
C HIS A 108 5.12 12.56 14.64
N GLU A 109 4.68 13.06 13.48
CA GLU A 109 5.12 14.33 12.90
C GLU A 109 3.95 15.27 12.56
N GLY A 110 2.70 14.81 12.69
CA GLY A 110 1.52 15.52 12.23
C GLY A 110 0.61 16.04 13.34
N GLU A 111 -0.65 16.27 12.99
CA GLU A 111 -1.67 16.88 13.86
C GLU A 111 -2.13 15.93 14.98
N LEU A 112 -1.89 14.62 14.83
CA LEU A 112 -2.17 13.61 15.85
C LEU A 112 -1.05 13.45 16.88
N ALA A 113 0.10 14.09 16.69
CA ALA A 113 1.23 13.98 17.61
C ALA A 113 1.03 14.73 18.94
N ASP A 114 0.22 15.80 18.92
CA ASP A 114 -0.12 16.61 20.10
C ASP A 114 -1.60 16.43 20.46
N VAL A 115 -1.89 16.08 21.71
CA VAL A 115 -3.26 15.79 22.16
C VAL A 115 -4.19 17.00 22.01
N ARG A 116 -3.69 18.24 22.17
CA ARG A 116 -4.52 19.44 22.02
C ARG A 116 -4.87 19.69 20.57
N ARG A 117 -3.93 19.44 19.65
CA ARG A 117 -4.18 19.53 18.20
C ARG A 117 -5.09 18.41 17.71
N ALA A 118 -4.88 17.19 18.20
CA ALA A 118 -5.65 16.00 17.86
C ALA A 118 -7.11 16.08 18.35
N ALA A 119 -7.38 16.84 19.41
CA ALA A 119 -8.72 16.92 20.01
C ALA A 119 -9.79 17.39 19.02
N LEU A 120 -9.50 18.41 18.20
CA LEU A 120 -10.48 18.95 17.25
C LEU A 120 -10.83 17.92 16.14
N PRO A 121 -9.86 17.34 15.40
CA PRO A 121 -10.13 16.26 14.44
C PRO A 121 -10.86 15.07 15.06
N ILE A 122 -10.44 14.61 16.24
CA ILE A 122 -11.04 13.44 16.90
C ILE A 122 -12.50 13.71 17.27
N VAL A 123 -12.81 14.84 17.89
CA VAL A 123 -14.20 15.17 18.26
C VAL A 123 -15.07 15.37 17.03
N ALA A 124 -14.52 16.01 15.98
CA ALA A 124 -15.23 16.20 14.72
C ALA A 124 -15.52 14.85 14.03
N ALA A 125 -14.56 13.93 14.01
CA ALA A 125 -14.71 12.58 13.47
C ALA A 125 -15.74 11.76 14.26
N VAL A 126 -15.60 11.69 15.59
CA VAL A 126 -16.55 10.97 16.45
C VAL A 126 -17.98 11.52 16.29
N GLY A 127 -18.15 12.84 16.23
CA GLY A 127 -19.45 13.46 15.94
C GLY A 127 -19.94 13.14 14.53
N GLY A 128 -19.06 13.21 13.54
CA GLY A 128 -19.30 12.90 12.13
C GLY A 128 -19.71 11.44 11.90
N MET A 129 -19.27 10.51 12.74
CA MET A 129 -19.69 9.12 12.71
C MET A 129 -20.96 8.85 13.53
N ALA A 130 -21.03 9.40 14.75
CA ALA A 130 -22.13 9.12 15.67
C ALA A 130 -23.47 9.67 15.17
N ALA A 131 -23.47 10.86 14.56
CA ALA A 131 -24.70 11.49 14.09
C ALA A 131 -25.36 10.71 12.93
N PRO A 132 -24.67 10.33 11.84
CA PRO A 132 -25.24 9.49 10.78
C PRO A 132 -25.64 8.10 11.27
N ALA A 133 -24.83 7.45 12.12
CA ALA A 133 -25.15 6.16 12.72
C ALA A 133 -26.46 6.20 13.51
N LEU A 134 -26.60 7.20 14.39
CA LEU A 134 -27.80 7.37 15.21
C LEU A 134 -29.03 7.68 14.35
N LEU A 135 -28.89 8.57 13.37
CA LEU A 135 -29.97 8.91 12.46
C LEU A 135 -30.45 7.69 11.69
N PHE A 136 -29.53 6.90 11.11
CA PHE A 136 -29.86 5.68 10.41
C PHE A 136 -30.57 4.68 11.31
N TRP A 137 -30.05 4.47 12.52
CA TRP A 137 -30.65 3.54 13.48
C TRP A 137 -32.06 3.96 13.88
N LEU A 138 -32.28 5.26 14.14
CA LEU A 138 -33.60 5.80 14.47
C LEU A 138 -34.60 5.61 13.32
N CYS A 139 -34.18 5.88 12.08
CA CYS A 139 -35.01 5.71 10.89
C CYS A 139 -35.32 4.24 10.57
N ASN A 140 -34.44 3.30 10.95
CA ASN A 140 -34.58 1.87 10.65
C ASN A 140 -35.02 1.03 11.85
N ARG A 141 -35.47 1.64 12.94
CA ARG A 141 -35.91 0.89 14.13
C ARG A 141 -37.01 -0.11 13.79
N GLY A 142 -36.79 -1.37 14.17
CA GLY A 142 -37.75 -2.46 13.95
C GLY A 142 -37.75 -3.03 12.52
N LEU A 143 -36.91 -2.52 11.62
CA LEU A 143 -36.71 -3.10 10.29
C LEU A 143 -35.53 -4.09 10.29
N PRO A 144 -35.51 -5.08 9.37
CA PRO A 144 -34.35 -5.97 9.20
C PRO A 144 -33.04 -5.23 8.93
N SER A 145 -33.12 -4.03 8.34
CA SER A 145 -31.98 -3.15 8.04
C SER A 145 -31.37 -2.45 9.27
N GLN A 146 -31.99 -2.54 10.46
CA GLN A 146 -31.52 -1.87 11.68
C GLN A 146 -30.07 -2.22 12.03
N GLY A 147 -29.63 -3.43 11.70
CA GLY A 147 -28.26 -3.89 11.89
C GLY A 147 -27.23 -3.14 11.05
N GLY A 148 -27.62 -2.40 10.01
CA GLY A 148 -26.72 -1.68 9.10
C GLY A 148 -26.25 -0.30 9.56
N TRP A 149 -26.34 0.02 10.85
CA TRP A 149 -26.04 1.36 11.39
C TRP A 149 -24.59 1.82 11.21
N GLY A 150 -23.65 0.91 10.98
CA GLY A 150 -22.25 1.22 10.65
C GLY A 150 -22.01 1.58 9.18
N ILE A 151 -22.99 1.42 8.28
CA ILE A 151 -22.85 1.77 6.86
C ILE A 151 -22.65 3.29 6.64
N PRO A 152 -23.44 4.19 7.25
CA PRO A 152 -23.33 5.63 6.98
C PRO A 152 -22.18 6.33 7.72
N THR A 153 -21.33 5.60 8.45
CA THR A 153 -20.23 6.20 9.22
C THR A 153 -18.94 6.36 8.41
N ALA A 154 -18.80 5.66 7.28
CA ALA A 154 -17.62 5.70 6.44
C ALA A 154 -17.63 6.92 5.50
N THR A 155 -16.48 7.55 5.32
CA THR A 155 -16.28 8.70 4.43
C THR A 155 -15.20 8.37 3.40
N ASP A 156 -15.52 8.44 2.10
CA ASP A 156 -14.52 8.21 1.05
C ASP A 156 -13.52 9.40 0.95
N ILE A 157 -12.33 9.20 1.51
CA ILE A 157 -11.25 10.17 1.51
C ILE A 157 -10.79 10.57 0.10
N ALA A 158 -10.77 9.64 -0.85
CA ALA A 158 -10.30 9.89 -2.20
C ALA A 158 -11.27 10.81 -2.95
N PHE A 159 -12.58 10.61 -2.74
CA PHE A 159 -13.60 11.49 -3.27
C PHE A 159 -13.57 12.87 -2.60
N ALA A 160 -13.47 12.91 -1.27
CA ALA A 160 -13.42 14.16 -0.51
C ALA A 160 -12.23 15.05 -0.93
N VAL A 161 -11.03 14.47 -1.00
CA VAL A 161 -9.81 15.17 -1.45
C VAL A 161 -9.92 15.55 -2.93
N GLY A 162 -10.47 14.68 -3.78
CA GLY A 162 -10.71 14.96 -5.20
C GLY A 162 -11.56 16.21 -5.41
N VAL A 163 -12.69 16.33 -4.70
CA VAL A 163 -13.55 17.53 -4.75
C VAL A 163 -12.82 18.76 -4.22
N LEU A 164 -12.04 18.61 -3.15
CA LEU A 164 -11.26 19.70 -2.57
C LEU A 164 -10.18 20.23 -3.53
N ALA A 165 -9.57 19.33 -4.31
CA ALA A 165 -8.59 19.66 -5.32
C ALA A 165 -9.24 20.40 -6.51
N LEU A 166 -10.48 20.04 -6.90
CA LEU A 166 -11.25 20.76 -7.92
C LEU A 166 -11.59 22.20 -7.51
N LEU A 167 -11.83 22.44 -6.21
CA LEU A 167 -12.04 23.79 -5.67
C LEU A 167 -10.75 24.64 -5.67
N GLY A 168 -9.59 24.00 -5.86
CA GLY A 168 -8.31 24.66 -6.10
C GLY A 168 -7.90 25.62 -4.98
N LYS A 169 -7.53 26.85 -5.35
CA LYS A 169 -7.02 27.88 -4.43
C LYS A 169 -8.05 28.44 -3.45
N ARG A 170 -9.34 28.12 -3.61
CA ARG A 170 -10.42 28.64 -2.74
C ARG A 170 -10.41 27.97 -1.36
N VAL A 171 -9.77 26.82 -1.23
CA VAL A 171 -9.69 26.07 0.02
C VAL A 171 -8.37 26.38 0.72
N PRO A 172 -8.38 26.86 1.98
CA PRO A 172 -7.18 27.05 2.79
C PRO A 172 -6.41 25.74 2.99
N PRO A 173 -5.07 25.75 2.98
CA PRO A 173 -4.26 24.56 3.23
C PRO A 173 -4.59 23.87 4.56
N ALA A 174 -4.88 24.64 5.61
CA ALA A 174 -5.26 24.12 6.92
C ALA A 174 -6.54 23.27 6.89
N LEU A 175 -7.51 23.62 6.03
CA LEU A 175 -8.74 22.84 5.83
C LEU A 175 -8.46 21.50 5.14
N ARG A 176 -7.47 21.45 4.25
CA ARG A 176 -7.07 20.18 3.61
C ARG A 176 -6.46 19.22 4.61
N ILE A 177 -5.57 19.72 5.46
CA ILE A 177 -4.92 18.93 6.52
C ILE A 177 -5.96 18.44 7.54
N LEU A 178 -6.87 19.33 7.97
CA LEU A 178 -7.97 18.96 8.88
C LEU A 178 -8.88 17.88 8.29
N LEU A 179 -9.27 18.01 7.02
CA LEU A 179 -10.13 17.02 6.34
C LEU A 179 -9.40 15.68 6.14
N LEU A 180 -8.12 15.71 5.81
CA LEU A 180 -7.29 14.50 5.72
C LEU A 180 -7.25 13.77 7.07
N ALA A 181 -6.96 14.50 8.15
CA ALA A 181 -6.93 13.94 9.50
C ALA A 181 -8.30 13.39 9.94
N LEU A 182 -9.38 14.12 9.69
CA LEU A 182 -10.75 13.68 9.98
C LEU A 182 -11.09 12.38 9.23
N ALA A 183 -10.85 12.34 7.92
CA ALA A 183 -11.16 11.19 7.09
C ALA A 183 -10.37 9.93 7.51
N ILE A 184 -9.10 10.09 7.88
CA ILE A 184 -8.30 8.99 8.43
C ILE A 184 -8.91 8.43 9.72
N ILE A 185 -9.32 9.30 10.65
CA ILE A 185 -9.91 8.88 11.92
C ILE A 185 -11.26 8.18 11.67
N ASP A 186 -12.09 8.73 10.78
CA ASP A 186 -13.38 8.14 10.40
C ASP A 186 -13.19 6.76 9.75
N ASP A 187 -12.21 6.58 8.85
CA ASP A 187 -11.91 5.31 8.20
C ASP A 187 -11.49 4.22 9.21
N ILE A 188 -10.62 4.56 10.17
CA ILE A 188 -10.26 3.64 11.28
C ILE A 188 -11.47 3.36 12.16
N GLY A 189 -12.24 4.39 12.48
CA GLY A 189 -13.43 4.25 13.30
C GLY A 189 -14.43 3.29 12.64
N ALA A 190 -14.67 3.46 11.34
CA ALA A 190 -15.61 2.66 10.57
C ALA A 190 -15.15 1.20 10.51
N ILE A 191 -13.88 0.93 10.18
CA ILE A 191 -13.36 -0.44 10.17
C ILE A 191 -13.38 -1.09 11.57
N LEU A 192 -13.13 -0.32 12.64
CA LEU A 192 -13.24 -0.84 14.01
C LEU A 192 -14.69 -1.16 14.38
N ILE A 193 -15.66 -0.32 13.99
CA ILE A 193 -17.08 -0.60 14.16
C ILE A 193 -17.45 -1.89 13.42
N ILE A 194 -17.05 -2.02 12.15
CA ILE A 194 -17.32 -3.23 11.37
C ILE A 194 -16.68 -4.45 12.02
N ALA A 195 -15.42 -4.35 12.44
CA ALA A 195 -14.70 -5.45 13.07
C ALA A 195 -15.31 -5.90 14.42
N VAL A 196 -15.85 -4.98 15.21
CA VAL A 196 -16.42 -5.31 16.54
C VAL A 196 -17.88 -5.76 16.45
N PHE A 197 -18.70 -5.04 15.68
CA PHE A 197 -20.15 -5.26 15.66
C PHE A 197 -20.64 -6.22 14.56
N TYR A 198 -19.84 -6.45 13.52
CA TYR A 198 -20.18 -7.31 12.39
C TYR A 198 -19.28 -8.54 12.27
N SER A 199 -18.44 -8.79 13.28
CA SER A 199 -17.67 -10.03 13.36
C SER A 199 -18.57 -11.23 13.61
N SER A 200 -18.31 -12.33 12.89
CA SER A 200 -18.99 -13.61 13.04
C SER A 200 -18.51 -14.44 14.26
N GLY A 201 -17.74 -13.83 15.17
CA GLY A 201 -17.20 -14.47 16.38
C GLY A 201 -15.68 -14.69 16.32
N LEU A 202 -15.01 -14.58 17.47
CA LEU A 202 -13.55 -14.68 17.56
C LEU A 202 -13.09 -16.13 17.70
N SER A 203 -12.30 -16.61 16.74
CA SER A 203 -11.64 -17.92 16.82
C SER A 203 -10.26 -17.78 17.46
N PRO A 204 -10.00 -18.44 18.62
CA PRO A 204 -8.69 -18.40 19.27
C PRO A 204 -7.56 -18.89 18.36
N GLY A 205 -7.84 -19.86 17.48
CA GLY A 205 -6.86 -20.38 16.53
C GLY A 205 -6.46 -19.34 15.48
N GLY A 206 -7.41 -18.56 14.96
CA GLY A 206 -7.11 -17.47 14.03
C GLY A 206 -6.32 -16.33 14.69
N LEU A 207 -6.69 -15.97 15.93
CA LEU A 207 -5.94 -14.99 16.72
C LEU A 207 -4.49 -15.41 16.97
N ALA A 208 -4.25 -16.70 17.27
CA ALA A 208 -2.90 -17.22 17.44
C ALA A 208 -2.07 -17.11 16.15
N VAL A 209 -2.67 -17.44 14.99
CA VAL A 209 -2.01 -17.27 13.68
C VAL A 209 -1.68 -15.80 13.40
N ALA A 210 -2.61 -14.89 13.66
CA ALA A 210 -2.38 -13.46 13.50
C ALA A 210 -1.23 -12.96 14.40
N ALA A 211 -1.21 -13.40 15.67
CA ALA A 211 -0.15 -13.07 16.62
C ALA A 211 1.23 -13.59 16.16
N VAL A 212 1.30 -14.79 15.60
CA VAL A 212 2.54 -15.33 15.00
C VAL A 212 3.01 -14.47 13.82
N GLY A 213 2.09 -14.06 12.95
CA GLY A 213 2.41 -13.15 11.84
C GLY A 213 2.98 -11.81 12.33
N VAL A 214 2.33 -11.19 13.33
CA VAL A 214 2.80 -9.95 13.95
C VAL A 214 4.18 -10.13 14.60
N ALA A 215 4.37 -11.23 15.34
CA ALA A 215 5.66 -11.55 15.94
C ALA A 215 6.76 -11.72 14.87
N GLY A 216 6.43 -12.32 13.72
CA GLY A 216 7.31 -12.43 12.56
C GLY A 216 7.72 -11.07 12.01
N VAL A 217 6.77 -10.15 11.84
CA VAL A 217 7.06 -8.76 11.43
C VAL A 217 8.01 -8.09 12.43
N LEU A 218 7.69 -8.16 13.72
CA LEU A 218 8.51 -7.55 14.77
C LEU A 218 9.92 -8.16 14.84
N LEU A 219 10.04 -9.47 14.64
CA LEU A 219 11.32 -10.17 14.61
C LEU A 219 12.17 -9.70 13.42
N TRP A 220 11.58 -9.61 12.22
CA TRP A 220 12.27 -9.09 11.03
C TRP A 220 12.72 -7.65 11.22
N GLN A 221 11.90 -6.82 11.87
CA GLN A 221 12.27 -5.45 12.22
C GLN A 221 13.44 -5.41 13.21
N ARG A 222 13.43 -6.28 14.24
CA ARG A 222 14.51 -6.35 15.23
C ARG A 222 15.83 -6.85 14.66
N ILE A 223 15.78 -7.80 13.71
CA ILE A 223 16.97 -8.29 12.99
C ILE A 223 17.48 -7.24 11.99
N GLY A 224 16.70 -6.17 11.72
CA GLY A 224 17.09 -5.12 10.79
C GLY A 224 16.89 -5.51 9.33
N VAL A 225 15.94 -6.41 9.03
CA VAL A 225 15.63 -6.77 7.64
C VAL A 225 15.02 -5.56 6.93
N ARG A 226 15.73 -5.08 5.90
CA ARG A 226 15.41 -3.82 5.19
C ARG A 226 14.57 -4.03 3.94
N ASN A 227 14.48 -5.25 3.44
CA ASN A 227 13.73 -5.57 2.23
C ASN A 227 12.22 -5.59 2.54
N ALA A 228 11.46 -4.68 1.94
CA ALA A 228 10.00 -4.63 2.08
C ALA A 228 9.31 -5.96 1.70
N TRP A 229 9.85 -6.67 0.71
CA TRP A 229 9.31 -7.97 0.27
C TRP A 229 9.39 -9.05 1.35
N ALA A 230 10.37 -8.96 2.25
CA ALA A 230 10.48 -9.90 3.36
C ALA A 230 9.29 -9.81 4.33
N TYR A 231 8.58 -8.68 4.34
CA TYR A 231 7.40 -8.46 5.18
C TYR A 231 6.09 -8.95 4.55
N VAL A 232 6.08 -9.28 3.25
CA VAL A 232 4.89 -9.82 2.58
C VAL A 232 4.48 -11.17 3.17
N VAL A 233 5.47 -12.04 3.46
CA VAL A 233 5.21 -13.36 4.04
C VAL A 233 4.57 -13.26 5.43
N PRO A 234 5.16 -12.58 6.42
CA PRO A 234 4.51 -12.44 7.73
C PRO A 234 3.23 -11.60 7.64
N GLY A 235 3.14 -10.62 6.73
CA GLY A 235 1.91 -9.88 6.48
C GLY A 235 0.76 -10.75 5.98
N PHE A 236 1.03 -11.68 5.07
CA PHE A 236 0.06 -12.68 4.61
C PHE A 236 -0.40 -13.59 5.75
N VAL A 237 0.49 -13.95 6.67
CA VAL A 237 0.14 -14.72 7.88
C VAL A 237 -0.80 -13.92 8.79
N VAL A 238 -0.56 -12.62 8.99
CA VAL A 238 -1.48 -11.74 9.74
C VAL A 238 -2.86 -11.72 9.08
N TRP A 239 -2.91 -11.48 7.76
CA TRP A 239 -4.15 -11.45 6.99
C TRP A 239 -4.93 -12.76 7.09
N LEU A 240 -4.25 -13.91 6.93
CA LEU A 240 -4.86 -15.23 7.05
C LEU A 240 -5.36 -15.50 8.49
N GLY A 241 -4.63 -15.02 9.49
CA GLY A 241 -5.03 -15.07 10.89
C GLY A 241 -6.31 -14.26 11.15
N CYS A 242 -6.42 -13.06 10.59
CA CYS A 242 -7.64 -12.25 10.67
C CYS A 242 -8.83 -12.98 10.03
N LEU A 243 -8.67 -13.47 8.80
CA LEU A 243 -9.70 -14.20 8.07
C LEU A 243 -10.21 -15.43 8.84
N ARG A 244 -9.30 -16.21 9.44
CA ARG A 244 -9.67 -17.37 10.28
C ARG A 244 -10.17 -17.00 11.67
N GLY A 245 -9.75 -15.83 12.16
CA GLY A 245 -10.04 -15.32 13.49
C GLY A 245 -11.42 -14.69 13.61
N GLY A 246 -12.15 -14.54 12.51
CA GLY A 246 -13.40 -13.78 12.45
C GLY A 246 -13.18 -12.27 12.59
N ILE A 247 -11.94 -11.80 12.44
CA ILE A 247 -11.62 -10.38 12.35
C ILE A 247 -11.68 -9.99 10.88
N HIS A 248 -12.17 -8.78 10.59
CA HIS A 248 -12.17 -8.29 9.22
C HIS A 248 -10.74 -8.28 8.63
N PRO A 249 -10.49 -8.93 7.47
CA PRO A 249 -9.13 -9.06 6.95
C PRO A 249 -8.41 -7.74 6.67
N THR A 250 -9.16 -6.67 6.40
CA THR A 250 -8.66 -5.30 6.19
C THR A 250 -7.91 -4.73 7.39
N LEU A 251 -8.22 -5.20 8.60
CA LEU A 251 -7.55 -4.79 9.84
C LEU A 251 -6.07 -5.24 9.87
N ALA A 252 -5.73 -6.30 9.14
CA ALA A 252 -4.34 -6.71 8.93
C ALA A 252 -3.52 -5.59 8.27
N GLY A 253 -4.09 -4.90 7.29
CA GLY A 253 -3.46 -3.75 6.64
C GLY A 253 -3.14 -2.64 7.64
N VAL A 254 -4.13 -2.23 8.45
CA VAL A 254 -3.95 -1.21 9.48
C VAL A 254 -2.84 -1.60 10.46
N VAL A 255 -2.88 -2.82 10.99
CA VAL A 255 -1.87 -3.33 11.94
C VAL A 255 -0.46 -3.28 11.32
N LEU A 256 -0.31 -3.77 10.09
CA LEU A 256 0.98 -3.74 9.39
C LEU A 256 1.48 -2.31 9.12
N GLY A 257 0.58 -1.39 8.75
CA GLY A 257 0.91 0.02 8.56
C GLY A 257 1.39 0.68 9.86
N LEU A 258 0.68 0.45 10.97
CA LEU A 258 1.05 0.97 12.29
C LEU A 258 2.36 0.40 12.84
N LEU A 259 2.69 -0.84 12.47
CA LEU A 259 3.96 -1.49 12.82
C LEU A 259 5.12 -0.98 11.97
N THR A 260 4.88 -0.32 10.83
CA THR A 260 5.94 0.10 9.92
C THR A 260 6.79 1.22 10.55
N PRO A 261 8.14 1.15 10.49
CA PRO A 261 9.01 2.16 11.10
C PRO A 261 8.87 3.53 10.43
N VAL A 262 8.60 4.57 11.24
CA VAL A 262 8.44 5.97 10.79
C VAL A 262 9.76 6.72 10.73
N ARG A 263 10.79 6.27 11.47
CA ARG A 263 12.09 6.96 11.48
C ARG A 263 13.00 6.44 10.39
N PRO A 264 13.74 7.32 9.69
CA PRO A 264 14.84 6.89 8.85
C PRO A 264 15.87 6.13 9.68
N TRP A 265 16.41 5.04 9.12
CA TRP A 265 17.42 4.23 9.81
C TRP A 265 18.72 5.01 10.01
N LEU A 266 19.07 5.92 9.09
CA LEU A 266 20.05 6.98 9.33
C LEU A 266 19.29 8.27 9.62
N GLY A 267 19.19 8.71 10.88
CA GLY A 267 18.74 10.07 11.16
C GLY A 267 19.66 11.12 10.49
N GLU A 268 19.27 12.39 10.44
CA GLU A 268 20.09 13.47 9.84
C GLU A 268 21.55 13.44 10.30
N ARG A 269 21.79 13.21 11.60
CA ARG A 269 23.14 13.10 12.17
C ARG A 269 23.92 11.87 11.68
N GLY A 270 23.24 10.75 11.45
CA GLY A 270 23.83 9.53 10.90
C GLY A 270 24.16 9.68 9.42
N PHE A 271 23.27 10.29 8.63
CA PHE A 271 23.54 10.64 7.23
C PHE A 271 24.72 11.59 7.11
N LEU A 272 24.76 12.65 7.93
CA LEU A 272 25.88 13.59 7.95
C LEU A 272 27.19 12.91 8.34
N GLN A 273 27.19 11.98 9.30
CA GLN A 273 28.39 11.22 9.65
C GLN A 273 28.88 10.32 8.51
N VAL A 274 27.98 9.60 7.83
CA VAL A 274 28.36 8.74 6.70
C VAL A 274 28.79 9.56 5.48
N ALA A 275 28.14 10.69 5.22
CA ALA A 275 28.54 11.61 4.16
C ALA A 275 29.91 12.24 4.45
N ASP A 276 30.17 12.65 5.70
CA ASP A 276 31.46 13.25 6.09
C ASP A 276 32.58 12.20 6.07
N GLN A 277 32.31 10.97 6.52
CA GLN A 277 33.27 9.85 6.42
C GLN A 277 33.57 9.47 4.97
N ALA A 278 32.55 9.38 4.10
CA ALA A 278 32.74 9.07 2.69
C ALA A 278 33.49 10.20 1.95
N THR A 279 33.22 11.46 2.30
CA THR A 279 33.94 12.62 1.72
C THR A 279 35.40 12.65 2.17
N ARG A 280 35.69 12.34 3.44
CA ARG A 280 37.06 12.22 3.96
C ARG A 280 37.79 11.03 3.33
N ALA A 281 37.15 9.87 3.22
CA ALA A 281 37.72 8.69 2.58
C ALA A 281 38.04 8.94 1.09
N PHE A 282 37.16 9.65 0.38
CA PHE A 282 37.39 10.07 -1.01
C PHE A 282 38.57 11.03 -1.13
N ARG A 283 38.70 12.00 -0.20
CA ARG A 283 39.80 12.96 -0.16
C ARG A 283 41.14 12.30 0.14
N ASP A 284 41.19 11.41 1.14
CA ASP A 284 42.38 10.64 1.50
C ASP A 284 42.82 9.69 0.36
N GLN A 285 41.85 9.23 -0.45
CA GLN A 285 42.04 8.47 -1.69
C GLN A 285 42.13 9.37 -2.93
N THR A 286 42.39 10.66 -2.81
CA THR A 286 42.82 11.49 -3.95
C THR A 286 44.19 12.09 -3.68
N GLU A 287 44.62 12.12 -2.42
CA GLU A 287 45.94 12.58 -1.99
C GLU A 287 47.04 11.51 -2.07
N ARG A 288 46.72 10.23 -2.32
CA ARG A 288 47.72 9.19 -2.59
C ARG A 288 47.86 9.01 -4.12
N ASP A 289 49.08 8.96 -4.63
CA ASP A 289 49.36 9.11 -6.08
C ASP A 289 48.96 7.92 -6.98
N ASP A 290 48.39 6.83 -6.44
CA ASP A 290 48.16 5.57 -7.18
C ASP A 290 46.72 5.07 -7.04
N HIS A 291 45.79 5.63 -7.82
CA HIS A 291 44.36 5.35 -7.72
C HIS A 291 43.72 5.02 -9.05
N ARG A 292 42.98 3.91 -9.10
CA ARG A 292 42.13 3.57 -10.25
C ARG A 292 40.74 4.17 -10.03
N ALA A 293 40.08 4.55 -11.12
CA ALA A 293 38.73 5.12 -11.07
C ALA A 293 37.70 4.23 -10.34
N GLU A 294 37.94 2.91 -10.31
CA GLU A 294 37.12 1.93 -9.58
C GLU A 294 37.20 2.09 -8.05
N ASP A 295 38.35 2.51 -7.51
CA ASP A 295 38.55 2.69 -6.07
C ASP A 295 37.76 3.89 -5.52
N LEU A 296 37.55 4.89 -6.37
CA LEU A 296 36.78 6.11 -6.08
C LEU A 296 35.25 5.89 -6.07
N LEU A 297 34.77 4.78 -6.64
CA LEU A 297 33.34 4.46 -6.70
C LEU A 297 32.80 3.92 -5.37
N GLY A 298 33.64 3.30 -4.54
CA GLY A 298 33.24 2.72 -3.25
C GLY A 298 32.67 3.75 -2.26
N PRO A 299 33.39 4.86 -1.97
CA PRO A 299 32.89 5.93 -1.09
C PRO A 299 31.62 6.60 -1.64
N LEU A 300 31.54 6.82 -2.96
CA LEU A 300 30.35 7.36 -3.61
C LEU A 300 29.14 6.40 -3.52
N ALA A 301 29.37 5.09 -3.60
CA ALA A 301 28.32 4.09 -3.37
C ALA A 301 27.83 4.07 -1.91
N GLN A 302 28.70 4.34 -0.93
CA GLN A 302 28.30 4.51 0.47
C GLN A 302 27.41 5.76 0.67
N VAL A 303 27.71 6.87 0.00
CA VAL A 303 26.82 8.05 0.00
C VAL A 303 25.48 7.72 -0.66
N GLY A 304 25.49 6.93 -1.73
CA GLY A 304 24.26 6.43 -2.39
C GLY A 304 23.38 5.59 -1.48
N MET A 305 23.98 4.66 -0.72
CA MET A 305 23.27 3.84 0.29
C MET A 305 22.80 4.70 1.48
N ALA A 306 23.65 5.58 2.00
CA ALA A 306 23.30 6.50 3.08
C ALA A 306 22.12 7.41 2.70
N ARG A 307 22.08 7.91 1.46
CA ARG A 307 20.95 8.69 0.93
C ARG A 307 19.65 7.88 0.96
N GLN A 308 19.69 6.60 0.61
CA GLN A 308 18.52 5.74 0.69
C GLN A 308 18.08 5.53 2.14
N GLU A 309 19.03 5.42 3.07
CA GLU A 309 18.77 5.15 4.50
C GLU A 309 18.39 6.38 5.32
N ALA A 310 18.68 7.59 4.81
CA ALA A 310 18.35 8.87 5.41
C ALA A 310 16.87 9.27 5.27
N VAL A 311 16.12 8.55 4.43
CA VAL A 311 14.68 8.78 4.21
C VAL A 311 13.89 7.63 4.84
N SER A 312 12.96 7.99 5.74
CA SER A 312 12.04 7.06 6.41
C SER A 312 11.30 6.18 5.41
N ALA A 313 11.05 4.91 5.75
CA ALA A 313 10.25 4.03 4.90
C ALA A 313 8.86 4.63 4.62
N VAL A 314 8.25 5.31 5.60
CA VAL A 314 6.95 5.99 5.47
C VAL A 314 7.06 7.24 4.59
N VAL A 315 8.12 8.03 4.72
CA VAL A 315 8.38 9.24 3.92
C VAL A 315 8.90 8.92 2.51
N ARG A 316 9.42 7.70 2.29
CA ARG A 316 9.87 7.18 0.98
C ARG A 316 8.68 6.85 0.06
N HIS A 317 7.45 6.77 0.57
CA HIS A 317 6.25 6.37 -0.17
C HIS A 317 5.23 7.48 -0.50
N PRO A 318 5.59 8.65 -1.09
CA PRO A 318 4.63 9.48 -1.82
C PRO A 318 4.44 9.01 -3.28
N ASP A 319 5.40 8.26 -3.84
CA ASP A 319 5.44 7.85 -5.26
C ASP A 319 5.22 6.33 -5.42
N LEU A 320 4.05 5.83 -5.03
CA LEU A 320 3.64 4.44 -5.24
C LEU A 320 3.42 4.08 -6.73
N GLY A 321 3.33 5.08 -7.63
CA GLY A 321 3.19 4.90 -9.08
C GLY A 321 4.46 4.36 -9.74
N GLU A 322 5.59 5.04 -9.57
CA GLU A 322 6.87 4.70 -10.26
C GLU A 322 7.39 3.29 -9.93
N ARG A 323 7.10 2.79 -8.74
CA ARG A 323 7.58 1.47 -8.29
C ARG A 323 6.63 0.33 -8.62
N ALA A 324 5.34 0.56 -8.82
CA ALA A 324 4.42 -0.50 -9.22
C ALA A 324 4.81 -1.11 -10.58
N GLU A 325 5.40 -0.31 -11.46
CA GLU A 325 5.76 -0.69 -12.83
C GLU A 325 7.05 -1.53 -12.90
N ASP A 326 8.07 -1.16 -12.12
CA ASP A 326 9.28 -1.97 -11.94
C ASP A 326 8.99 -3.27 -11.14
N LEU A 327 7.89 -3.31 -10.37
CA LEU A 327 7.50 -4.45 -9.52
C LEU A 327 6.48 -5.42 -10.15
N LEU A 328 5.68 -4.99 -11.13
CA LEU A 328 4.85 -5.90 -11.91
C LEU A 328 5.67 -6.68 -12.94
N GLY A 329 6.80 -6.15 -13.40
CA GLY A 329 7.70 -6.83 -14.34
C GLY A 329 8.11 -8.24 -13.88
N PRO A 330 8.72 -8.42 -12.69
CA PRO A 330 9.12 -9.73 -12.19
C PRO A 330 7.94 -10.66 -11.87
N VAL A 331 6.81 -10.13 -11.41
CA VAL A 331 5.60 -10.93 -11.07
C VAL A 331 4.88 -11.40 -12.34
N VAL A 332 4.76 -10.54 -13.35
CA VAL A 332 4.21 -10.89 -14.68
C VAL A 332 5.16 -11.81 -15.45
N VAL A 333 6.48 -11.63 -15.31
CA VAL A 333 7.49 -12.55 -15.87
C VAL A 333 7.51 -13.88 -15.12
N ALA A 334 7.34 -13.90 -13.80
CA ALA A 334 7.23 -15.15 -13.02
C ALA A 334 5.92 -15.89 -13.33
N LEU A 335 4.78 -15.20 -13.40
CA LEU A 335 3.50 -15.77 -13.83
C LEU A 335 3.56 -16.23 -15.30
N GLY A 336 4.25 -15.48 -16.16
CA GLY A 336 4.49 -15.81 -17.56
C GLY A 336 5.44 -17.01 -17.74
N LEU A 337 6.49 -17.14 -16.92
CA LEU A 337 7.41 -18.28 -16.91
C LEU A 337 6.75 -19.53 -16.34
N VAL A 338 5.91 -19.39 -15.31
CA VAL A 338 5.09 -20.49 -14.78
C VAL A 338 4.05 -20.93 -15.83
N ALA A 339 3.40 -19.99 -16.55
CA ALA A 339 2.47 -20.29 -17.64
C ALA A 339 3.15 -20.84 -18.91
N LYS A 340 4.43 -20.50 -19.15
CA LYS A 340 5.24 -21.03 -20.26
C LYS A 340 5.81 -22.42 -19.93
N ARG A 341 6.16 -22.67 -18.66
CA ARG A 341 6.59 -23.99 -18.17
C ARG A 341 5.44 -24.98 -18.04
N ALA A 342 4.22 -24.51 -17.76
CA ALA A 342 2.99 -25.30 -17.84
C ALA A 342 2.61 -25.68 -19.29
N ARG A 343 2.89 -24.82 -20.28
CA ARG A 343 2.67 -25.13 -21.70
C ARG A 343 3.72 -26.08 -22.30
N GLY A 344 4.93 -26.14 -21.75
CA GLY A 344 5.97 -27.09 -22.18
C GLY A 344 5.77 -28.53 -21.70
N LEU A 345 4.80 -28.79 -20.82
CA LEU A 345 4.47 -30.14 -20.33
C LEU A 345 3.22 -30.75 -20.97
N VAL A 346 2.59 -30.03 -21.93
CA VAL A 346 1.42 -30.48 -22.70
C VAL A 346 1.77 -30.66 -24.20
N GLY A 347 3.06 -30.60 -24.53
CA GLY A 347 3.57 -30.82 -25.87
C GLY A 347 4.55 -31.98 -25.92
N HIS A 348 4.08 -33.19 -25.60
CA HIS A 348 4.53 -34.47 -26.17
C HIS A 348 3.53 -35.58 -25.83
#